data_AF-A0A6G3WY91-F1
#
_entry.id   AF-A0A6G3WY91-F1
#
_cell.length_a   1.000
_cell.length_b   1.000
_cell.length_c   1.000
_cell.angle_alpha   90.00
_cell.angle_beta   90.00
_cell.angle_gamma   90.00
#
_symmetry.space_group_name_H-M   'P 1'
#
loop_
_entity.id
_entity.type
_entity.pdbx_description
1 polymer ?
#
loop_
_entity_poly.entity_id
_entity_poly.type
_entity_poly.pdbx_seq_one_letter_code
_entity_poly.pdbx_strand_id
1 'polypeptide(L)' 'GGTGLGLAIVKHVAASHGGEVTVWSSEGQGSTFTLRLPESGVARERTTGGPLIVNGDDEGPYETDTFDPFPAPEALP' A
#
# COMPACT_ATOMS: atom_id res chain seq x y z
N GLY A 1 16.62 11.84 15.42
CA GLY A 1 15.96 13.09 15.01
C GLY A 1 15.72 13.02 13.52
N GLY A 2 14.46 12.88 13.10
CA GLY A 2 14.10 12.90 11.69
C GLY A 2 14.08 14.33 11.19
N THR A 3 14.88 14.63 10.18
CA THR A 3 14.99 15.97 9.55
C THR A 3 13.76 16.36 8.72
N GLY A 4 12.64 15.62 8.84
CA GLY A 4 11.44 15.81 8.02
C GLY A 4 11.58 15.39 6.56
N LEU A 5 12.71 14.81 6.14
CA LEU A 5 12.98 14.47 4.74
C LEU A 5 12.14 13.30 4.23
N GLY A 6 11.77 12.34 5.09
CA GLY A 6 11.08 11.12 4.66
C GLY A 6 9.81 11.39 3.86
N LEU A 7 8.90 12.22 4.40
CA LEU A 7 7.64 12.52 3.71
C LEU A 7 7.84 13.44 2.50
N ALA A 8 8.87 14.30 2.51
CA ALA A 8 9.22 15.11 1.35
C ALA A 8 9.66 14.25 0.16
N ILE A 9 10.47 13.21 0.43
CA ILE A 9 10.88 12.23 -0.58
C ILE A 9 9.65 11.47 -1.10
N VAL A 10 8.80 10.95 -0.20
CA VAL A 10 7.57 10.23 -0.59
C VAL A 10 6.66 11.09 -1.47
N LYS A 11 6.44 12.35 -1.09
CA LYS A 11 5.61 13.27 -1.87
C LYS A 11 6.18 13.48 -3.28
N HIS A 12 7.49 13.66 -3.40
CA HIS A 12 8.14 13.82 -4.70
C HIS A 12 8.02 12.54 -5.55
N VAL A 13 8.29 11.38 -4.96
CA VAL A 13 8.17 10.09 -5.66
C VAL A 13 6.74 9.85 -6.12
N ALA A 14 5.74 10.05 -5.25
CA ALA A 14 4.33 9.88 -5.58
C ALA A 14 3.92 10.78 -6.76
N ALA A 15 4.27 12.07 -6.70
CA ALA A 15 3.97 13.04 -7.76
C ALA A 15 4.63 12.65 -9.09
N SER A 16 5.88 12.20 -9.07
CA SER A 16 6.60 11.72 -10.27
C SER A 16 5.95 10.49 -10.91
N HIS A 17 5.16 9.71 -10.15
CA HIS A 17 4.40 8.56 -10.64
C HIS A 17 2.92 8.90 -10.91
N GLY A 18 2.54 10.18 -10.93
CA GLY A 18 1.16 10.61 -11.16
C GLY A 18 0.20 10.30 -10.01
N GLY A 19 0.75 10.02 -8.82
CA GLY A 19 -0.02 9.74 -7.61
C GLY A 19 0.09 10.82 -6.54
N GLU A 20 -0.47 10.52 -5.37
CA GLU A 20 -0.53 11.44 -4.23
C GLU A 20 -0.32 10.72 -2.90
N VAL A 21 0.10 11.48 -1.88
CA VAL A 21 0.19 11.01 -0.50
C VAL A 21 -0.63 11.92 0.41
N THR A 22 -1.41 11.32 1.31
CA THR A 22 -2.21 12.01 2.34
C THR A 22 -1.89 11.44 3.71
N VAL A 23 -2.14 12.21 4.77
CA VAL A 23 -1.88 11.81 6.14
C VAL A 23 -3.07 12.15 7.00
N TRP A 24 -3.50 11.18 7.80
CA TRP A 24 -4.40 11.37 8.91
C TRP A 24 -3.65 11.06 10.22
N SER A 25 -3.92 11.82 11.27
CA SER A 25 -3.30 11.58 12.58
C SER A 25 -4.20 12.10 13.69
N SER A 26 -4.23 11.39 14.81
CA SER A 26 -4.85 11.83 16.04
C SER A 26 -3.98 11.40 17.23
N GLU A 27 -3.81 12.29 18.20
CA GLU A 27 -3.07 11.98 19.42
C GLU A 27 -3.67 10.74 20.11
N GLY A 28 -2.81 9.85 20.60
CA GLY A 28 -3.21 8.58 21.20
C GLY A 28 -3.74 7.51 20.24
N GLN A 29 -4.04 7.84 18.98
CA GLN A 29 -4.54 6.88 17.97
C GLN A 29 -3.51 6.54 16.89
N GLY A 30 -2.43 7.33 16.81
CA GLY A 30 -1.38 7.17 15.81
C GLY A 30 -1.68 7.92 14.52
N SER A 31 -1.01 7.51 13.45
CA SER A 31 -1.07 8.19 12.15
C SER A 31 -1.22 7.17 11.01
N THR A 32 -2.06 7.52 10.03
CA THR A 32 -2.26 6.78 8.80
C THR A 32 -1.71 7.59 7.64
N PHE A 33 -0.80 7.01 6.87
CA PHE A 33 -0.26 7.59 5.65
C PHE A 33 -0.85 6.82 4.47
N THR A 34 -1.56 7.51 3.58
CA THR A 34 -2.23 6.90 2.44
C THR A 34 -1.55 7.34 1.15
N LEU A 35 -0.99 6.39 0.41
CA LEU A 35 -0.41 6.60 -0.91
C LEU A 35 -1.37 6.08 -1.98
N ARG A 36 -1.72 6.93 -2.94
CA ARG A 36 -2.55 6.57 -4.09
C ARG A 36 -1.72 6.71 -5.35
N LEU A 37 -1.66 5.66 -6.15
CA LEU A 37 -0.94 5.63 -7.41
C LEU A 37 -1.92 5.19 -8.53
N PRO A 38 -1.76 5.71 -9.76
CA PRO A 38 -2.49 5.19 -10.90
C PRO A 38 -2.22 3.69 -11.09
N GLU A 39 -3.24 2.94 -11.45
CA GLU A 39 -3.08 1.54 -11.82
C GLU A 39 -2.17 1.43 -13.05
N SER A 40 -1.03 0.76 -12.92
CA SER A 40 -0.23 0.41 -14.09
C SER A 40 -0.98 -0.69 -14.83
N GLY A 41 -1.49 -0.37 -16.02
CA GLY A 41 -2.35 -1.21 -16.87
C GLY A 41 -1.74 -2.52 -17.38
N VAL A 42 -0.75 -3.08 -16.69
CA VAL A 42 -0.34 -4.47 -16.87
C VAL A 42 -1.10 -5.24 -15.80
N ALA A 43 -2.33 -5.68 -16.15
CA ALA A 43 -2.94 -6.78 -15.43
C ALA A 43 -1.92 -7.91 -15.46
N ARG A 44 -1.19 -8.11 -14.36
CA ARG A 44 -0.45 -9.35 -14.18
C ARG A 44 -1.52 -10.41 -14.35
N GLU A 45 -1.34 -11.24 -15.36
CA GLU A 45 -2.12 -12.44 -15.53
C GLU A 45 -1.94 -13.23 -14.24
N ARG A 46 -2.85 -12.98 -13.29
CA ARG A 46 -3.02 -13.81 -12.12
C ARG A 46 -3.53 -15.10 -12.74
N THR A 47 -2.63 -16.04 -13.00
CA THR A 47 -2.96 -17.40 -13.41
C THR A 47 -3.81 -18.01 -12.30
N THR A 48 -5.10 -17.71 -12.35
CA THR A 48 -6.11 -18.41 -11.57
C THR A 48 -6.27 -19.77 -12.25
N GLY A 49 -5.54 -20.78 -11.77
CA GLY A 49 -5.91 -22.19 -11.90
C GLY A 49 -5.34 -23.01 -13.07
N GLY A 50 -4.01 -23.18 -13.15
CA GLY A 50 -3.37 -24.29 -13.89
C GLY A 50 -2.92 -25.39 -12.91
N PRO A 51 -2.93 -26.69 -13.29
CA PRO A 51 -2.80 -27.79 -12.33
C PRO A 51 -1.45 -27.78 -11.63
N LEU A 52 -1.51 -28.00 -10.31
CA LEU A 52 -0.39 -28.05 -9.38
C LEU A 52 0.67 -29.04 -9.86
N ILE A 53 1.80 -28.54 -10.37
CA ILE A 53 3.07 -29.26 -10.29
C ILE A 53 3.82 -28.60 -9.13
N VAL A 54 3.58 -29.09 -7.92
CA VAL A 54 4.36 -28.69 -6.75
C VAL A 54 5.71 -29.39 -6.85
N ASN A 55 6.73 -28.67 -7.31
CA ASN A 55 8.10 -29.07 -7.03
C ASN A 55 8.35 -28.75 -5.55
N GLY A 56 8.70 -29.79 -4.79
CA GLY A 56 8.60 -29.83 -3.33
C GLY A 56 9.68 -29.07 -2.57
N ASP A 57 9.78 -27.76 -2.77
CA ASP A 57 10.58 -26.84 -1.94
C ASP A 57 9.93 -25.45 -1.77
N ASP A 58 8.62 -25.33 -2.03
CA ASP A 58 7.88 -24.07 -1.94
C ASP A 58 7.67 -23.65 -0.48
N GLU A 59 8.55 -22.77 0.00
CA GLU A 59 8.35 -21.93 1.18
C GLU A 59 7.01 -21.18 0.98
N GLY A 60 5.99 -21.59 1.73
CA GLY A 60 4.59 -21.27 1.47
C GLY A 60 4.30 -19.78 1.25
N PRO A 61 3.14 -19.48 0.63
CA PRO A 61 2.80 -18.11 0.26
C PRO A 61 2.79 -17.26 1.52
N TYR A 62 3.60 -16.20 1.52
CA TYR A 62 3.48 -15.13 2.50
C TYR A 62 1.99 -14.83 2.65
N GLU A 63 1.45 -15.05 3.85
CA GLU A 63 0.08 -14.66 4.14
C GLU A 63 0.02 -13.17 3.82
N THR A 64 -0.70 -12.82 2.76
CA THR A 64 -1.07 -11.44 2.52
C THR A 64 -2.06 -11.12 3.61
N ASP A 65 -1.53 -10.70 4.76
CA ASP A 65 -2.26 -10.02 5.83
C ASP A 65 -3.16 -9.02 5.10
N THR A 66 -4.45 -9.35 5.05
CA THR A 66 -5.43 -8.50 4.40
C THR A 66 -5.47 -7.27 5.26
N PHE A 67 -4.73 -6.25 4.84
CA PHE A 67 -4.60 -5.01 5.56
C PHE A 67 -5.99 -4.40 5.64
N ASP A 68 -6.67 -4.58 6.77
CA ASP A 68 -7.93 -3.93 7.06
C ASP A 68 -7.66 -2.42 7.01
N PRO A 69 -8.17 -1.71 5.99
CA PRO A 69 -7.88 -0.29 5.86
C PRO A 69 -8.46 0.40 7.10
N PHE A 70 -7.61 1.15 7.81
CA PHE A 70 -8.06 1.99 8.90
C PHE A 70 -9.20 2.88 8.36
N PRO A 71 -10.40 2.84 8.96
CA PRO A 71 -11.55 3.53 8.40
C PRO A 71 -11.19 5.00 8.23
N ALA A 72 -11.34 5.53 7.01
CA ALA A 72 -11.19 6.95 6.76
C ALA A 72 -12.10 7.68 7.76
N PRO A 73 -11.62 8.73 8.45
CA PRO A 73 -12.51 9.50 9.32
C PRO A 73 -13.69 9.96 8.46
N GLU A 74 -14.91 9.63 8.87
CA GLU A 74 -16.09 10.20 8.25
C GLU A 74 -15.88 11.72 8.24
N ALA A 75 -15.84 12.31 7.05
CA ALA A 75 -15.75 13.75 6.92
C ALA A 75 -16.99 14.32 7.63
N LEU A 76 -16.81 14.78 8.87
CA LEU A 76 -17.88 15.36 9.66
C LEU A 76 -18.46 16.54 8.85
N PRO A 77 -19.80 16.62 8.72
CA PRO A 77 -20.45 17.72 8.01
C PRO A 77 -20.21 19.08 8.68
#